data_AF-A0A961E583-F1
#
_entry.id   AF-A0A961E583-F1
#
_cell.length_a   1.000
_cell.length_b   1.000
_cell.length_c   1.000
_cell.angle_alpha   90.00
_cell.angle_beta   90.00
_cell.angle_gamma   90.00
#
_symmetry.space_group_name_H-M   'P 1'
#
loop_
_entity.id
_entity.type
_entity.pdbx_description
1 polymer ?
#
loop_
_entity_poly.entity_id
_entity_poly.type
_entity_poly.pdbx_seq_one_letter_code
_entity_poly.pdbx_strand_id
1 'polypeptide(L)'
;VIIRVALSLPHGAEAAIRAWSSVDADVHKVQVEVDRERFKVCYDYAMDIVGDERQAEVFADWCVYMLVGYEQATLSREPRVYEWISNQMLDALDSGSFGTVPPR
;
A
#
# COMPACT_ATOMS: atom_id res chain seq x y z
N VAL A 1 -7.90 -0.14 -11.75
CA VAL A 1 -7.55 1.30 -11.81
C VAL A 1 -6.47 1.66 -10.79
N ILE A 2 -6.61 1.26 -9.52
CA ILE A 2 -5.67 1.60 -8.43
C ILE A 2 -4.21 1.22 -8.70
N ILE A 3 -3.95 0.04 -9.28
CA ILE A 3 -2.58 -0.41 -9.61
C ILE A 3 -1.89 0.52 -10.61
N ARG A 4 -2.62 0.96 -11.64
CA ARG A 4 -2.07 1.88 -12.66
C ARG A 4 -1.74 3.24 -12.07
N VAL A 5 -2.56 3.73 -11.14
CA VAL A 5 -2.29 4.96 -10.41
C VAL A 5 -1.03 4.80 -9.57
N ALA A 6 -0.93 3.72 -8.79
CA ALA A 6 0.26 3.44 -7.99
C ALA A 6 1.54 3.43 -8.84
N LEU A 7 1.54 2.75 -9.99
CA LEU A 7 2.69 2.68 -10.91
C LEU A 7 3.06 4.00 -11.58
N SER A 8 2.17 4.99 -11.57
CA SER A 8 2.41 6.31 -12.16
C SER A 8 3.00 7.32 -11.17
N LEU A 9 3.08 6.95 -9.89
CA LEU A 9 3.62 7.81 -8.86
C LEU A 9 5.13 8.04 -9.07
N PRO A 10 5.65 9.23 -8.70
CA PRO A 10 7.08 9.51 -8.77
C PRO A 10 7.82 8.81 -7.61
N HIS A 11 7.96 7.48 -7.67
CA HIS A 11 8.49 6.64 -6.59
C HIS A 11 9.87 7.07 -6.09
N GLY A 12 10.73 7.63 -6.95
CA GLY A 12 12.02 8.18 -6.53
C GLY A 12 11.88 9.43 -5.65
N ALA A 13 10.90 10.28 -5.94
CA ALA A 13 10.61 11.46 -5.12
C ALA A 13 10.00 11.05 -3.78
N GLU A 14 9.03 10.13 -3.77
CA GLU A 14 8.48 9.54 -2.55
C GLU A 14 9.56 8.93 -1.68
N ALA A 15 10.51 8.21 -2.29
CA ALA A 15 11.61 7.63 -1.56
C ALA A 15 12.49 8.68 -0.87
N ALA A 16 12.79 9.77 -1.60
CA ALA A 16 13.56 10.89 -1.08
C ALA A 16 12.82 11.67 0.02
N ILE A 17 11.51 11.91 -0.13
CA ILE A 17 10.68 12.58 0.87
C ILE A 17 10.65 11.76 2.15
N ARG A 18 10.47 10.43 2.05
CA ARG A 18 10.50 9.56 3.23
C ARG A 18 11.88 9.56 3.92
N ALA A 19 12.97 9.57 3.16
CA ALA A 19 14.31 9.72 3.74
C ALA A 19 14.46 11.07 4.48
N TRP A 20 14.01 12.17 3.87
CA TRP A 20 14.00 13.50 4.49
C TRP A 20 13.12 13.54 5.75
N SER A 21 11.97 12.86 5.74
CA SER A 21 11.06 12.77 6.87
C SER A 21 11.68 12.15 8.13
N SER A 22 12.79 11.40 8.00
CA SER A 22 13.50 10.85 9.15
C SER A 22 14.28 11.88 9.97
N VAL A 23 14.52 13.07 9.40
CA VAL A 23 15.30 14.15 10.03
C VAL A 23 14.54 15.47 10.14
N ASP A 24 13.37 15.60 9.50
CA ASP A 24 12.54 16.80 9.51
C ASP A 24 11.12 16.48 10.00
N ALA A 25 10.74 17.08 11.13
CA ALA A 25 9.48 16.79 11.80
C ALA A 25 8.24 17.30 11.04
N ASP A 26 8.37 18.36 10.23
CA ASP A 26 7.23 18.87 9.47
C ASP A 26 7.00 18.01 8.22
N VAL A 27 8.06 17.55 7.59
CA VAL A 27 7.97 16.54 6.51
C VAL A 27 7.46 15.21 7.04
N HIS A 28 7.87 14.80 8.24
CA HIS A 28 7.32 13.60 8.89
C HIS A 28 5.80 13.66 9.04
N LYS A 29 5.26 14.79 9.52
CA LYS A 29 3.80 14.96 9.64
C LYS A 29 3.10 14.78 8.30
N VAL A 30 3.65 15.38 7.23
CA VAL A 30 3.09 15.23 5.88
C VAL A 30 3.16 13.77 5.42
N GLN A 31 4.29 13.09 5.61
CA GLN A 31 4.43 11.68 5.23
C GLN A 31 3.45 10.77 5.97
N VAL A 32 3.18 11.04 7.25
CA VAL A 32 2.17 10.32 8.05
C VAL A 32 0.78 10.50 7.45
N GLU A 33 0.40 11.72 7.05
CA GLU A 33 -0.90 11.96 6.41
C GLU A 33 -1.00 11.27 5.05
N VAL A 34 0.06 11.30 4.24
CA VAL A 34 0.11 10.58 2.95
C VAL A 34 -0.08 9.07 3.15
N ASP A 35 0.61 8.47 4.12
CA ASP A 35 0.47 7.04 4.40
C ASP A 35 -0.94 6.70 4.92
N ARG A 36 -1.54 7.56 5.75
CA ARG A 36 -2.93 7.43 6.22
C ARG A 36 -3.95 7.48 5.08
N GLU A 37 -3.78 8.41 4.14
CA GLU A 37 -4.67 8.52 2.98
C GLU A 37 -4.54 7.30 2.07
N ARG A 38 -3.31 6.83 1.81
CA ARG A 38 -3.07 5.60 1.04
C ARG A 38 -3.71 4.38 1.69
N PHE A 39 -3.53 4.22 3.01
CA PHE A 39 -4.18 3.18 3.78
C PHE A 39 -5.69 3.27 3.65
N LYS A 40 -6.27 4.45 3.89
CA LYS A 40 -7.72 4.65 3.86
C LYS A 40 -8.33 4.29 2.52
N VAL A 41 -7.70 4.70 1.41
CA VAL A 41 -8.18 4.34 0.07
C VAL A 41 -8.24 2.81 -0.10
N CYS A 42 -7.18 2.10 0.28
CA CYS A 42 -7.15 0.63 0.14
C CYS A 42 -8.15 -0.05 1.09
N TYR A 43 -8.31 0.48 2.30
CA TYR A 43 -9.26 0.00 3.30
C TYR A 43 -10.71 0.13 2.81
N ASP A 44 -11.09 1.31 2.30
CA ASP A 44 -12.45 1.57 1.81
C ASP A 44 -12.80 0.61 0.66
N TYR A 45 -11.87 0.40 -0.28
CA TYR A 45 -12.05 -0.58 -1.36
C TYR A 45 -12.17 -2.01 -0.85
N ALA A 46 -11.34 -2.41 0.12
CA ALA A 46 -11.40 -3.75 0.67
C ALA A 46 -12.68 -4.00 1.46
N MET A 47 -13.14 -3.00 2.22
CA MET A 47 -14.42 -3.05 2.95
C MET A 47 -15.60 -3.29 2.01
N ASP A 48 -15.62 -2.62 0.86
CA ASP A 48 -16.68 -2.82 -0.14
C ASP A 48 -16.72 -4.26 -0.69
N ILE A 49 -15.58 -4.98 -0.66
CA ILE A 49 -15.45 -6.34 -1.18
C ILE A 49 -15.73 -7.39 -0.09
N VAL A 50 -15.06 -7.28 1.07
CA VAL A 50 -15.09 -8.34 2.10
C VAL A 50 -16.12 -8.09 3.20
N GLY A 51 -16.56 -6.85 3.40
CA GLY A 51 -17.54 -6.49 4.43
C GLY A 51 -17.08 -6.72 5.88
N ASP A 52 -15.79 -6.92 6.11
CA ASP A 52 -15.18 -7.22 7.41
C ASP A 52 -14.02 -6.25 7.70
N GLU A 53 -14.13 -5.53 8.82
CA GLU A 53 -13.19 -4.47 9.19
C GLU A 53 -11.76 -4.97 9.35
N ARG A 54 -11.57 -6.17 9.94
CA ARG A 54 -10.24 -6.69 10.23
C ARG A 54 -9.56 -7.20 8.97
N GLN A 55 -10.31 -7.84 8.09
CA GLN A 55 -9.80 -8.28 6.80
C GLN A 55 -9.42 -7.09 5.92
N ALA A 56 -10.25 -6.06 5.86
CA ALA A 56 -9.96 -4.85 5.11
C ALA A 56 -8.74 -4.09 5.65
N GLU A 57 -8.60 -4.01 6.99
CA GLU A 57 -7.42 -3.43 7.63
C GLU A 57 -6.14 -4.15 7.19
N VAL A 58 -6.11 -5.48 7.28
CA VAL A 58 -4.91 -6.26 6.93
C VAL A 58 -4.61 -6.18 5.42
N PHE A 59 -5.62 -6.12 4.56
CA PHE A 59 -5.41 -5.89 3.13
C PHE A 59 -4.81 -4.50 2.86
N ALA A 60 -5.33 -3.46 3.53
CA ALA A 60 -4.83 -2.10 3.38
C ALA A 60 -3.37 -1.98 3.87
N ASP A 61 -3.04 -2.61 4.99
CA ASP A 61 -1.65 -2.73 5.47
C ASP A 61 -0.75 -3.40 4.43
N TRP A 62 -1.19 -4.54 3.86
CA TRP A 62 -0.42 -5.24 2.83
C TRP A 62 -0.17 -4.35 1.61
N CYS A 63 -1.17 -3.61 1.15
CA CYS A 63 -1.03 -2.64 0.06
C CYS A 63 0.04 -1.57 0.36
N VAL A 64 -0.03 -0.95 1.54
CA VAL A 64 0.91 0.12 1.92
C VAL A 64 2.33 -0.44 2.09
N TYR A 65 2.50 -1.59 2.75
CA TYR A 65 3.82 -2.21 2.91
C TYR A 65 4.46 -2.56 1.57
N MET A 66 3.68 -3.10 0.62
CA MET A 66 4.18 -3.41 -0.71
C MET A 66 4.58 -2.17 -1.50
N LEU A 67 3.75 -1.11 -1.49
CA LEU A 67 4.05 0.15 -2.17
C LEU A 67 5.31 0.81 -1.59
N VAL A 68 5.39 0.94 -0.27
CA VAL A 68 6.55 1.54 0.41
C VAL A 68 7.81 0.70 0.19
N GLY A 69 7.69 -0.62 0.24
CA GLY A 69 8.79 -1.53 -0.10
C GLY A 69 9.29 -1.33 -1.53
N TYR A 70 8.38 -1.20 -2.51
CA TYR A 70 8.72 -0.92 -3.91
C TYR A 70 9.41 0.45 -4.09
N GLU A 71 9.03 1.44 -3.29
CA GLU A 71 9.64 2.77 -3.31
C GLU A 71 11.05 2.77 -2.71
N GLN A 72 11.24 2.07 -1.59
CA GLN A 72 12.45 2.14 -0.75
C GLN A 72 13.49 1.05 -1.01
N ALA A 73 13.12 -0.07 -1.63
CA ALA A 73 14.06 -1.14 -1.90
C ALA A 73 15.21 -0.66 -2.80
N THR A 74 16.41 -1.18 -2.54
CA THR A 74 17.60 -0.95 -3.38
C THR A 74 17.63 -1.87 -4.61
N LEU A 75 16.63 -2.73 -4.77
CA LEU A 75 16.42 -3.56 -5.95
C LEU A 75 16.01 -2.71 -7.15
N SER A 76 16.29 -3.20 -8.35
CA SER A 76 15.79 -2.59 -9.59
C SER A 76 14.27 -2.54 -9.58
N ARG A 77 13.70 -1.36 -9.82
CA ARG A 77 12.25 -1.19 -9.96
C ARG A 77 11.78 -1.82 -11.27
N GLU A 78 11.00 -2.89 -11.18
CA GLU A 78 10.33 -3.53 -12.31
C GLU A 78 8.81 -3.33 -12.24
N PRO A 79 8.24 -2.35 -12.97
CA PRO A 79 6.81 -2.05 -12.93
C PRO A 79 5.91 -3.26 -13.25
N ARG A 80 6.34 -4.14 -14.16
CA ARG A 80 5.59 -5.34 -14.55
C ARG A 80 5.51 -6.36 -13.41
N VAL A 81 6.57 -6.49 -12.62
CA VAL A 81 6.58 -7.38 -11.45
C VAL A 81 5.68 -6.81 -10.36
N TYR A 82 5.74 -5.49 -10.11
CA TYR A 82 4.84 -4.85 -9.16
C TYR A 82 3.36 -5.00 -9.58
N GLU A 83 3.05 -4.80 -10.86
CA GLU A 83 1.71 -5.04 -11.40
C GLU A 83 1.27 -6.49 -11.17
N TRP A 84 2.13 -7.46 -11.50
CA TRP A 84 1.83 -8.87 -11.30
C TRP A 84 1.55 -9.20 -9.83
N ILE A 85 2.41 -8.78 -8.90
CA ILE A 85 2.22 -9.00 -7.45
C ILE A 85 0.93 -8.34 -6.97
N SER A 86 0.67 -7.11 -7.40
CA SER A 86 -0.54 -6.38 -7.00
C SER A 86 -1.81 -7.09 -7.47
N ASN A 87 -1.81 -7.72 -8.65
CA ASN A 87 -2.94 -8.54 -9.10
C ASN A 87 -3.10 -9.79 -8.24
N GLN A 88 -2.02 -10.43 -7.78
CA GLN A 88 -2.13 -11.56 -6.84
C GLN A 88 -2.76 -11.14 -5.50
N MET A 89 -2.49 -9.92 -5.04
CA MET A 89 -3.12 -9.37 -3.84
C MET A 89 -4.63 -9.17 -4.04
N LEU A 90 -5.05 -8.65 -5.20
CA LEU A 90 -6.47 -8.52 -5.53
C LEU A 90 -7.16 -9.89 -5.64
N ASP A 91 -6.53 -10.85 -6.31
CA ASP A 91 -7.05 -12.22 -6.40
C ASP A 91 -7.23 -12.84 -4.99
N ALA A 92 -6.29 -12.59 -4.06
CA ALA A 92 -6.38 -13.05 -2.68
C ALA A 92 -7.55 -12.39 -1.90
N LEU A 93 -7.79 -11.10 -2.15
CA LEU A 93 -8.93 -10.37 -1.57
C LEU A 93 -10.26 -10.95 -2.07
N ASP A 94 -10.39 -11.11 -3.39
CA ASP A 94 -11.63 -11.57 -4.05
C ASP A 94 -11.93 -13.05 -3.76
N SER A 95 -10.90 -13.87 -3.57
CA SER A 95 -11.06 -15.31 -3.27
C SER A 95 -11.42 -15.61 -1.81
N GLY A 96 -11.48 -14.59 -0.94
CA GLY A 96 -11.78 -14.76 0.48
C GLY A 96 -10.61 -15.30 1.31
N SER A 97 -9.36 -15.20 0.79
CA SER A 97 -8.17 -15.69 1.50
C SER A 97 -7.92 -14.99 2.84
N PHE A 98 -8.48 -13.79 3.01
CA PHE A 98 -8.42 -13.00 4.26
C PHE A 98 -9.33 -13.54 5.36
N GLY A 99 -10.21 -14.52 5.10
CA GLY A 99 -11.04 -15.14 6.14
C GLY A 99 -10.25 -15.87 7.25
N THR A 100 -8.94 -16.04 7.06
CA THR A 100 -8.02 -16.64 8.05
C THR A 100 -7.27 -15.60 8.90
N VAL A 101 -7.52 -14.30 8.69
CA VAL A 101 -6.89 -13.23 9.48
C VAL A 101 -7.24 -13.41 10.96
N PRO A 102 -6.24 -13.40 11.87
CA PRO A 102 -6.50 -13.57 13.29
C PRO A 102 -7.21 -12.34 13.88
N PRO A 103 -8.03 -12.54 14.93
CA PRO A 103 -8.60 -11.43 15.69
C PRO A 103 -7.50 -10.59 16.35
N ARG A 104 -7.83 -9.36 16.71
CA ARG A 104 -6.94 -8.46 17.47
C ARG A 104 -6.75 -8.94 18.92
#